data_AF-A0A5S4GSJ3-F1
#
_entry.id   AF-A0A5S4GSJ3-F1
#
_cell.length_a   1.000
_cell.length_b   1.000
_cell.length_c   1.000
_cell.angle_alpha   90.00
_cell.angle_beta   90.00
_cell.angle_gamma   90.00
#
_symmetry.space_group_name_H-M   'P 1'
#
loop_
_entity.id
_entity.type
_entity.pdbx_description
1 polymer ?
#
loop_
_entity_poly.entity_id
_entity_poly.type
_entity_poly.pdbx_seq_one_letter_code
_entity_poly.pdbx_strand_id
1 'polypeptide(L)'
;MRLTWKDALATVVAGVNVAVYVAFTQGADVPIIDNARGATAVILLLGIAGGCALSAAPEESERKGTYVVVASTLGGIALIAGVLGLITASEMAVGVLFYSAIALWFIATVRHALAPSKTEALR
;
A
#
# COMPACT_ATOMS: atom_id res chain seq x y z
N MET A 1 3.78 17.32 15.92
CA MET A 1 3.36 17.18 14.51
C MET A 1 2.60 15.87 14.40
N ARG A 2 1.37 15.89 13.87
CA ARG A 2 0.48 14.70 13.83
C ARG A 2 0.86 13.69 12.75
N LEU A 3 1.56 14.12 11.70
CA LEU A 3 2.20 13.23 10.73
C LEU A 3 3.65 12.93 11.16
N THR A 4 3.98 11.65 11.18
CA THR A 4 5.33 11.16 11.44
C THR A 4 6.15 11.16 10.14
N TRP A 5 7.49 11.13 10.24
CA TRP A 5 8.36 10.91 9.07
C TRP A 5 8.00 9.64 8.29
N LYS A 6 7.47 8.62 8.97
CA LYS A 6 6.98 7.38 8.34
C LYS A 6 5.81 7.64 7.40
N ASP A 7 4.90 8.57 7.74
CA ASP A 7 3.76 8.92 6.91
C ASP A 7 4.17 9.68 5.64
N ALA A 8 5.19 10.54 5.76
CA ALA A 8 5.79 11.20 4.61
C ALA A 8 6.42 10.17 3.66
N LEU A 9 7.19 9.21 4.19
CA LEU A 9 7.76 8.14 3.39
C LEU A 9 6.69 7.24 2.74
N ALA A 10 5.63 6.89 3.48
CA ALA A 10 4.51 6.11 2.95
C ALA A 10 3.81 6.85 1.80
N THR A 11 3.66 8.16 1.91
CA THR A 11 3.09 9.01 0.85
C THR A 11 3.98 9.04 -0.39
N VAL A 12 5.31 9.11 -0.22
CA VAL A 12 6.24 9.01 -1.35
C VAL A 12 6.11 7.65 -2.03
N VAL A 13 6.07 6.56 -1.27
CA VAL A 13 5.89 5.20 -1.83
C VAL A 13 4.56 5.08 -2.59
N ALA A 14 3.48 5.62 -2.04
CA ALA A 14 2.19 5.67 -2.73
C ALA A 14 2.26 6.48 -4.04
N GLY A 15 2.93 7.64 -4.01
CA GLY A 15 3.16 8.46 -5.21
C GLY A 15 3.95 7.72 -6.29
N VAL A 16 5.01 7.01 -5.91
CA VAL A 16 5.78 6.16 -6.84
C VAL A 16 4.91 5.05 -7.42
N ASN A 17 4.07 4.43 -6.59
CA ASN A 17 3.15 3.38 -7.03
C ASN A 17 2.14 3.90 -8.07
N VAL A 18 1.57 5.09 -7.84
CA VAL A 18 0.71 5.79 -8.81
C VAL A 18 1.47 6.05 -10.11
N ALA A 19 2.70 6.58 -10.04
CA ALA A 19 3.51 6.85 -11.22
C ALA A 19 3.77 5.59 -12.06
N VAL A 20 4.08 4.46 -11.41
CA VAL A 20 4.28 3.17 -12.06
C VAL A 20 3.00 2.68 -12.74
N TYR A 21 1.85 2.73 -12.06
CA TYR A 21 0.58 2.29 -12.64
C TYR A 21 0.12 3.18 -13.80
N VAL A 22 0.33 4.50 -13.71
CA VAL A 22 0.05 5.42 -14.82
C VAL A 22 0.98 5.13 -16.00
N ALA A 23 2.29 4.95 -15.77
CA ALA A 23 3.22 4.60 -16.84
C ALA A 23 2.84 3.28 -17.53
N PHE A 24 2.42 2.28 -16.76
CA PHE A 24 1.90 1.01 -17.29
C PHE A 24 0.66 1.20 -18.17
N THR A 25 -0.35 1.93 -17.68
CA THR A 25 -1.62 2.14 -18.41
C THR A 25 -1.46 3.05 -19.64
N GLN A 26 -0.43 3.89 -19.68
CA GLN A 26 -0.08 4.71 -20.83
C GLN A 26 0.80 3.97 -21.86
N GLY A 27 1.21 2.73 -21.59
CA GLY A 27 2.07 1.96 -22.49
C GLY A 27 3.46 2.58 -22.65
N ALA A 28 4.01 3.15 -21.57
CA ALA A 28 5.36 3.69 -21.62
C ALA A 28 6.38 2.56 -21.88
N ASP A 29 7.28 2.78 -22.85
CA ASP A 29 8.41 1.90 -23.21
C ASP A 29 9.50 1.85 -22.13
N VAL A 30 9.11 1.58 -20.88
CA VAL A 30 10.02 1.37 -19.76
C VAL A 30 10.27 -0.14 -19.68
N PRO A 31 11.51 -0.64 -19.88
CA PRO A 31 11.78 -2.07 -20.06
C PRO A 31 11.38 -2.96 -18.87
N ILE A 32 11.12 -2.36 -17.70
CA ILE A 32 10.66 -3.05 -16.49
C ILE A 32 9.13 -3.02 -16.34
N ILE A 33 8.41 -2.08 -16.96
CA ILE A 33 6.98 -1.84 -16.76
C ILE A 33 6.18 -2.11 -18.05
N ASP A 34 6.85 -2.31 -19.17
CA ASP A 34 6.26 -2.63 -20.49
C ASP A 34 5.40 -3.90 -20.50
N ASN A 35 5.57 -4.78 -19.51
CA ASN A 35 4.74 -5.97 -19.37
C ASN A 35 4.06 -6.03 -17.99
N ALA A 36 2.82 -6.53 -17.95
CA ALA A 36 2.01 -6.63 -16.75
C ALA A 36 2.72 -7.34 -15.58
N ARG A 37 3.59 -8.31 -15.87
CA ARG A 37 4.42 -9.00 -14.85
C ARG A 37 5.40 -8.05 -14.17
N GLY A 38 6.03 -7.18 -14.94
CA GLY A 38 6.99 -6.22 -14.44
C GLY A 38 6.33 -5.12 -13.61
N ALA A 39 5.21 -4.57 -14.10
CA ALA A 39 4.37 -3.66 -13.32
C ALA A 39 3.89 -4.29 -12.01
N THR A 40 3.40 -5.55 -12.07
CA THR A 40 2.99 -6.31 -10.88
C THR A 40 4.14 -6.45 -9.88
N ALA A 41 5.33 -6.84 -10.35
CA ALA A 41 6.50 -7.04 -9.49
C ALA A 41 6.90 -5.75 -8.76
N VAL A 42 6.94 -4.62 -9.48
CA VAL A 42 7.30 -3.32 -8.90
C VAL A 42 6.28 -2.88 -7.86
N ILE A 43 4.98 -2.92 -8.19
CA ILE A 43 3.90 -2.52 -7.29
C ILE A 43 3.88 -3.41 -6.05
N LEU A 44 4.08 -4.72 -6.22
CA LEU A 44 4.12 -5.69 -5.12
C LEU A 44 5.32 -5.43 -4.20
N LEU A 45 6.51 -5.18 -4.76
CA LEU A 45 7.71 -4.85 -3.98
C LEU A 45 7.56 -3.55 -3.21
N LEU A 46 6.97 -2.51 -3.81
CA LEU A 46 6.65 -1.26 -3.12
C LEU A 46 5.66 -1.49 -1.97
N GLY A 47 4.66 -2.35 -2.19
CA GLY A 47 3.71 -2.76 -1.15
C GLY A 47 4.37 -3.52 0.01
N ILE A 48 5.29 -4.44 -0.27
CA ILE A 48 6.03 -5.19 0.76
C ILE A 48 6.97 -4.26 1.52
N ALA A 49 7.75 -3.42 0.82
CA ALA A 49 8.68 -2.48 1.45
C ALA A 49 7.94 -1.44 2.29
N GLY A 50 6.85 -0.87 1.79
CA GLY A 50 6.03 0.10 2.51
C GLY A 50 5.22 -0.54 3.65
N GLY A 51 4.64 -1.71 3.45
CA GLY A 51 3.79 -2.37 4.44
C GLY A 51 4.59 -3.05 5.56
N CYS A 52 5.56 -3.89 5.22
CA CYS A 52 6.29 -4.67 6.22
C CYS A 52 7.33 -3.85 6.98
N ALA A 53 8.04 -2.91 6.34
CA ALA A 53 9.09 -2.15 7.00
C ALA A 53 8.55 -0.99 7.88
N LEU A 54 7.43 -0.36 7.49
CA LEU A 54 6.85 0.73 8.28
C LEU A 54 5.88 0.25 9.38
N SER A 55 5.26 -0.93 9.22
CA SER A 55 4.28 -1.45 10.18
C SER A 55 4.89 -2.09 11.45
N ALA A 56 6.22 -1.99 11.65
CA ALA A 56 6.89 -2.46 12.85
C ALA A 56 6.63 -1.53 14.06
N ALA A 57 5.44 -1.66 14.65
CA ALA A 57 5.19 -1.40 16.07
C ALA A 57 3.90 -2.16 16.46
N PRO A 58 3.99 -3.41 16.92
CA PRO A 58 2.87 -4.07 17.57
C PRO A 58 2.79 -3.54 19.01
N GLU A 59 2.09 -2.41 19.20
CA GLU A 59 1.53 -2.14 20.51
C GLU A 59 0.44 -3.19 20.74
N GLU A 60 0.73 -4.14 21.61
CA GLU A 60 0.04 -5.42 21.85
C GLU A 60 -1.44 -5.28 22.29
N SER A 61 -1.97 -4.05 22.42
CA SER A 61 -3.21 -3.77 23.13
C SER A 61 -4.47 -3.60 22.25
N GLU A 62 -4.38 -3.53 20.92
CA GLU A 62 -5.58 -3.21 20.09
C GLU A 62 -5.76 -4.12 18.86
N ARG A 63 -5.52 -5.43 19.04
CA ARG A 63 -5.75 -6.47 18.02
C ARG A 63 -7.24 -6.70 17.69
N LYS A 64 -8.16 -6.00 18.35
CA LYS A 64 -9.61 -6.09 18.14
C LYS A 64 -10.14 -4.78 17.56
N GLY A 65 -10.02 -4.62 16.24
CA GLY A 65 -10.61 -3.46 15.57
C GLY A 65 -10.94 -3.79 14.12
N THR A 66 -12.06 -3.24 13.64
CA THR A 66 -12.50 -3.33 12.24
C THR A 66 -11.39 -2.95 11.26
N TYR A 67 -10.50 -2.03 11.65
CA TYR A 67 -9.30 -1.67 10.89
C TYR A 67 -8.39 -2.87 10.60
N VAL A 68 -8.08 -3.71 11.59
CA VAL A 68 -7.16 -4.85 11.41
C VAL A 68 -7.78 -5.84 10.42
N VAL A 69 -9.08 -6.10 10.54
CA VAL A 69 -9.81 -6.98 9.61
C VAL A 69 -9.76 -6.41 8.19
N VAL A 70 -10.15 -5.16 8.00
CA VAL A 70 -10.16 -4.52 6.67
C VAL A 70 -8.75 -4.47 6.06
N ALA A 71 -7.75 -4.08 6.84
CA ALA A 71 -6.36 -4.00 6.38
C ALA A 71 -5.80 -5.39 6.03
N SER A 72 -6.07 -6.42 6.84
CA SER A 72 -5.66 -7.79 6.54
C SER A 72 -6.37 -8.35 5.31
N THR A 73 -7.67 -8.09 5.13
CA THR A 73 -8.42 -8.52 3.96
C THR A 73 -7.90 -7.84 2.69
N LEU A 74 -7.70 -6.53 2.70
CA LEU A 74 -7.12 -5.80 1.56
C LEU A 74 -5.69 -6.25 1.27
N GLY A 75 -4.87 -6.51 2.30
CA GLY A 75 -3.52 -7.05 2.14
C GLY A 75 -3.52 -8.46 1.53
N GLY A 76 -4.47 -9.31 1.93
CA GLY A 76 -4.68 -10.63 1.35
C GLY A 76 -5.10 -10.56 -0.12
N ILE A 77 -6.06 -9.69 -0.46
CA ILE A 77 -6.48 -9.45 -1.85
C ILE A 77 -5.29 -8.95 -2.68
N ALA A 78 -4.52 -8.00 -2.16
CA ALA A 78 -3.33 -7.49 -2.83
C ALA A 78 -2.31 -8.61 -3.10
N LEU A 79 -2.04 -9.48 -2.12
CA LEU A 79 -1.12 -10.61 -2.32
C LEU A 79 -1.62 -11.59 -3.39
N ILE A 80 -2.90 -11.98 -3.34
CA ILE A 80 -3.48 -12.89 -4.31
C ILE A 80 -3.41 -12.27 -5.72
N ALA A 81 -3.79 -11.00 -5.85
CA ALA A 81 -3.70 -10.26 -7.10
C ALA A 81 -2.26 -10.16 -7.61
N GLY A 82 -1.29 -9.91 -6.73
CA GLY A 82 0.13 -9.88 -7.07
C GLY A 82 0.64 -11.22 -7.60
N VAL A 83 0.31 -12.33 -6.93
CA VAL A 83 0.69 -13.68 -7.39
C VAL A 83 0.05 -13.99 -8.74
N LEU A 84 -1.25 -13.71 -8.90
CA LEU A 84 -1.97 -13.92 -10.15
C LEU A 84 -1.40 -13.06 -11.27
N GLY A 85 -1.10 -11.79 -11.02
CA GLY A 85 -0.50 -10.87 -12.00
C GLY A 85 0.87 -11.35 -12.49
N LEU A 86 1.70 -11.91 -11.60
CA LEU A 86 3.00 -12.48 -11.96
C LEU A 86 2.88 -13.73 -12.83
N ILE A 87 1.92 -14.62 -12.52
CA ILE A 87 1.74 -15.89 -13.23
C ILE A 87 1.06 -15.68 -14.59
N THR A 88 -0.02 -14.90 -14.58
CA THR A 88 -0.95 -14.77 -15.73
C THR A 88 -0.66 -13.58 -16.62
N ALA A 89 0.18 -12.63 -16.19
CA ALA A 89 0.36 -11.34 -16.85
C ALA A 89 -0.97 -10.57 -17.06
N SER A 90 -1.92 -10.73 -16.13
CA SER A 90 -3.24 -10.11 -16.23
C SER A 90 -3.23 -8.64 -15.80
N GLU A 91 -3.63 -7.73 -16.70
CA GLU A 91 -3.80 -6.30 -16.42
C GLU A 91 -4.83 -6.04 -15.31
N MET A 92 -5.90 -6.84 -15.28
CA MET A 92 -6.91 -6.75 -14.23
C MET A 92 -6.29 -7.05 -12.85
N ALA A 93 -5.38 -8.03 -12.77
CA ALA A 93 -4.69 -8.34 -11.53
C ALA A 93 -3.77 -7.19 -11.08
N VAL A 94 -3.10 -6.51 -12.03
CA VAL A 94 -2.31 -5.29 -11.74
C VAL A 94 -3.20 -4.20 -11.15
N GLY A 95 -4.38 -3.96 -11.76
CA GLY A 95 -5.35 -2.99 -11.27
C GLY A 95 -5.81 -3.30 -9.85
N VAL A 96 -6.22 -4.55 -9.57
CA VAL A 96 -6.66 -4.96 -8.22
C VAL A 96 -5.56 -4.78 -7.19
N LEU A 97 -4.32 -5.17 -7.52
CA LEU A 97 -3.16 -4.97 -6.66
C LEU A 97 -2.94 -3.48 -6.35
N PHE A 98 -2.95 -2.63 -7.40
CA PHE A 98 -2.78 -1.18 -7.28
C PHE A 98 -3.84 -0.54 -6.38
N TYR A 99 -5.13 -0.76 -6.68
CA TYR A 99 -6.22 -0.16 -5.91
C TYR A 99 -6.23 -0.64 -4.45
N SER A 100 -5.90 -1.91 -4.20
CA SER A 100 -5.79 -2.44 -2.84
C SER A 100 -4.65 -1.76 -2.07
N ALA A 101 -3.49 -1.56 -2.71
CA ALA A 101 -2.35 -0.88 -2.10
C ALA A 101 -2.64 0.60 -1.77
N ILE A 102 -3.29 1.33 -2.70
CA ILE A 102 -3.67 2.73 -2.48
C ILE A 102 -4.75 2.85 -1.40
N ALA A 103 -5.74 1.95 -1.38
CA ALA A 103 -6.76 1.93 -0.34
C ALA A 103 -6.15 1.73 1.05
N LEU A 104 -5.21 0.78 1.19
CA LEU A 104 -4.48 0.54 2.43
C LEU A 104 -3.70 1.78 2.88
N TRP A 105 -2.95 2.41 1.98
CA TRP A 105 -2.22 3.64 2.27
C TRP A 105 -3.16 4.76 2.74
N PHE A 106 -4.28 4.94 2.05
CA PHE A 106 -5.24 6.00 2.36
C PHE A 106 -5.88 5.80 3.73
N ILE A 107 -6.35 4.59 4.03
CA ILE A 107 -6.96 4.25 5.32
C ILE A 107 -5.96 4.44 6.46
N ALA A 108 -4.70 4.01 6.27
CA ALA A 108 -3.65 4.21 7.26
C ALA A 108 -3.37 5.71 7.52
N THR A 109 -3.27 6.49 6.45
CA THR A 109 -3.02 7.94 6.52
C THR A 109 -4.16 8.68 7.22
N VAL A 110 -5.41 8.37 6.87
CA VAL A 110 -6.60 8.94 7.52
C VAL A 110 -6.62 8.60 9.01
N ARG A 111 -6.30 7.34 9.37
CA ARG A 111 -6.23 6.93 10.78
C ARG A 111 -5.18 7.74 11.56
N HIS A 112 -3.98 7.91 11.00
CA HIS A 112 -2.93 8.70 11.65
C HIS A 112 -3.28 10.19 11.74
N ALA A 113 -3.94 10.76 10.72
CA ALA A 113 -4.40 12.14 10.73
C ALA A 113 -5.49 12.39 11.78
N LEU A 114 -6.37 11.41 12.02
CA LEU A 114 -7.47 11.51 12.98
C LEU A 114 -7.08 11.09 14.40
N ALA A 115 -6.00 10.32 14.59
CA ALA A 115 -5.54 9.91 15.91
C ALA A 115 -5.28 11.14 16.81
N PRO A 116 -5.76 11.13 18.07
CA PRO A 116 -5.58 12.23 19.01
C PRO A 116 -4.09 12.39 19.34
N SER A 117 -3.61 13.64 19.41
CA SER A 117 -2.25 13.90 19.86
C SER A 117 -2.12 13.52 21.34
N LYS A 118 -1.02 12.82 21.69
CA LYS A 118 -0.68 12.38 23.05
C LYS A 118 -0.80 13.48 24.13
N THR A 119 -0.79 14.75 23.72
CA THR A 119 -0.93 15.94 24.57
C THR A 119 -2.36 16.19 25.07
N GLU A 120 -3.41 15.74 24.37
CA GLU A 120 -4.81 15.87 24.86
C GLU A 120 -5.22 14.73 25.80
N ALA A 121 -4.58 13.56 25.71
CA ALA A 121 -4.88 12.42 26.58
C ALA A 121 -4.37 12.58 28.03
N LEU A 122 -3.63 13.66 28.32
CA LEU A 122 -3.06 13.98 29.63
C LEU A 122 -3.69 15.24 30.27
N ARG A 123 -4.77 15.77 29.70
CA ARG A 123 -5.42 17.00 30.17
C ARG A 123 -6.79 16.74 30.77
#